data_AF-A0A514LK81-F1
#
_entry.id   AF-A0A514LK81-F1
#
_cell.length_a   1.000
_cell.length_b   1.000
_cell.length_c   1.000
_cell.angle_alpha   90.00
_cell.angle_beta   90.00
_cell.angle_gamma   90.00
#
_symmetry.space_group_name_H-M   'P 1'
#
loop_
_entity.id
_entity.type
_entity.pdbx_description
1 polymer ?
#
loop_
_entity_poly.entity_id
_entity_poly.type
_entity_poly.pdbx_seq_one_letter_code
_entity_poly.pdbx_strand_id
1 'polypeptide(L)'
;MTLTPFLDVVKFNYLTVELIKLSWRDFIRQDNPVAGALLSKMGYTKEEKIEVKKEFLRMLVRLDLDPARNQLLTTFFETYLTLTDEEEYTLQEEVKTFKSR
;
A
#
# COMPACT_ATOMS: atom_id res chain seq x y z
N MET A 1 -38.23 16.93 -6.56
CA MET A 1 -39.08 16.31 -7.59
C MET A 1 -38.21 15.33 -8.37
N THR A 2 -38.13 14.08 -7.91
CA THR A 2 -37.43 12.99 -8.61
C THR A 2 -38.47 12.17 -9.36
N LEU A 3 -38.39 12.18 -10.69
CA LEU A 3 -39.29 11.48 -11.61
C LEU A 3 -38.87 10.01 -11.70
N THR A 4 -39.53 9.10 -10.98
CA THR A 4 -39.63 7.64 -11.30
C THR A 4 -40.49 6.90 -10.26
N PRO A 5 -41.83 6.96 -10.34
CA PRO A 5 -42.73 6.31 -9.37
C PRO A 5 -42.81 4.77 -9.48
N PHE A 6 -42.18 4.15 -10.47
CA PHE A 6 -42.36 2.73 -10.84
C PHE A 6 -41.04 1.94 -10.94
N LEU A 7 -39.89 2.58 -10.72
CA LEU A 7 -38.62 1.85 -10.64
C LEU A 7 -38.36 1.49 -9.19
N ASP A 8 -38.29 0.19 -8.90
CA ASP A 8 -37.71 -0.30 -7.66
C ASP A 8 -36.19 -0.08 -7.73
N VAL A 9 -35.76 1.13 -7.35
CA VAL A 9 -34.34 1.49 -7.39
C VAL A 9 -33.63 0.71 -6.29
N VAL A 10 -32.74 -0.20 -6.69
CA VAL A 10 -31.93 -1.00 -5.78
C VAL A 10 -31.22 -0.09 -4.78
N LYS A 11 -31.58 -0.23 -3.49
CA LYS A 11 -30.90 0.47 -2.40
C LYS A 11 -29.67 -0.33 -2.00
N PHE A 12 -28.49 0.17 -2.40
CA PHE A 12 -27.22 -0.44 -2.04
C PHE A 12 -26.65 0.24 -0.79
N ASN A 13 -26.59 -0.50 0.33
CA ASN A 13 -25.94 -0.06 1.55
C ASN A 13 -24.56 -0.70 1.63
N TYR A 14 -23.52 0.10 1.85
CA TYR A 14 -22.15 -0.38 1.95
C TYR A 14 -21.36 0.45 2.94
N LEU A 15 -20.29 -0.15 3.45
CA LEU A 15 -19.29 0.55 4.24
C LEU A 15 -18.16 0.97 3.31
N THR A 16 -17.77 2.24 3.38
CA THR A 16 -16.67 2.80 2.60
C THR A 16 -15.42 2.84 3.44
N VAL A 17 -14.30 2.36 2.90
CA VAL A 17 -12.97 2.56 3.49
C VAL A 17 -12.20 3.53 2.59
N GLU A 18 -11.93 4.72 3.10
CA GLU A 18 -11.20 5.76 2.38
C GLU A 18 -9.71 5.64 2.68
N LEU A 19 -9.01 4.74 1.97
CA LEU A 19 -7.58 4.44 2.21
C LEU A 19 -6.69 5.69 2.18
N ILE A 20 -6.95 6.63 1.27
CA ILE A 20 -6.18 7.88 1.16
C ILE A 20 -6.24 8.75 2.42
N LYS A 21 -7.28 8.60 3.26
CA LYS A 21 -7.41 9.31 4.55
C LYS A 21 -6.69 8.62 5.69
N LEU A 22 -6.24 7.38 5.49
CA LEU A 22 -5.46 6.62 6.45
C LEU A 22 -3.97 6.88 6.22
N SER A 23 -3.26 7.32 7.25
CA SER A 23 -1.81 7.52 7.17
C SER A 23 -1.10 6.17 7.07
N TRP A 24 -0.24 5.99 6.07
CA TRP A 24 0.53 4.76 5.90
C TRP A 24 1.38 4.41 7.14
N ARG A 25 1.80 5.42 7.90
CA ARG A 25 2.64 5.26 9.11
C ARG A 25 1.93 4.53 10.25
N ASP A 26 0.61 4.61 10.31
CA ASP A 26 -0.18 3.94 11.34
C ASP A 26 -0.24 2.43 11.10
N PHE A 27 0.01 1.99 9.87
CA PHE A 27 -0.16 0.61 9.42
C PHE A 27 1.14 -0.13 9.15
N ILE A 28 2.20 0.57 8.74
CA ILE A 28 3.47 -0.06 8.35
C ILE A 28 4.17 -0.85 9.47
N ARG A 29 3.89 -0.49 10.72
CA ARG A 29 4.42 -1.20 11.90
C ARG A 29 3.58 -2.41 12.31
N GLN A 30 2.41 -2.61 11.70
CA GLN A 30 1.57 -3.76 11.98
C GLN A 30 2.03 -4.95 11.15
N ASP A 31 2.05 -6.14 11.74
CA ASP A 31 2.32 -7.39 11.03
C ASP A 31 1.02 -7.88 10.35
N ASN A 32 0.50 -7.07 9.43
CA ASN A 32 -0.74 -7.33 8.70
C ASN A 32 -0.50 -7.32 7.18
N PRO A 33 -0.48 -8.47 6.49
CA PRO A 33 -0.21 -8.54 5.05
C PRO A 33 -1.22 -7.75 4.20
N VAL A 34 -2.49 -7.65 4.63
CA VAL A 34 -3.52 -6.89 3.92
C VAL A 34 -3.21 -5.40 3.96
N ALA A 35 -2.78 -4.90 5.13
CA ALA A 35 -2.30 -3.53 5.24
C ALA A 35 -1.08 -3.31 4.33
N GLY A 36 -0.14 -4.26 4.30
CA GLY A 36 1.04 -4.25 3.44
C GLY A 36 0.73 -4.00 1.97
N ALA A 37 -0.22 -4.76 1.40
CA ALA A 37 -0.69 -4.54 0.04
C ALA A 37 -1.30 -3.14 -0.17
N LEU A 38 -2.12 -2.69 0.79
CA LEU A 38 -2.89 -1.45 0.65
C LEU A 38 -2.11 -0.17 0.98
N LEU A 39 -0.92 -0.27 1.58
CA LEU A 39 -0.07 0.89 1.90
C LEU A 39 0.20 1.77 0.67
N SER A 40 0.32 1.18 -0.52
CA SER A 40 0.53 1.92 -1.78
C SER A 40 -0.63 2.84 -2.17
N LYS A 41 -1.82 2.64 -1.57
CA LYS A 41 -3.05 3.44 -1.74
C LYS A 41 -3.39 4.29 -0.52
N MET A 42 -2.65 4.18 0.58
CA MET A 42 -2.84 4.98 1.77
C MET A 42 -2.29 6.40 1.59
N GLY A 43 -2.61 7.31 2.50
CA GLY A 43 -2.13 8.68 2.45
C GLY A 43 -0.64 8.78 2.77
N TYR A 44 0.16 9.22 1.79
CA TYR A 44 1.57 9.62 1.90
C TYR A 44 1.83 10.82 0.98
N THR A 45 2.87 11.61 1.26
CA THR A 45 3.30 12.70 0.35
C THR A 45 4.24 12.18 -0.74
N LYS A 46 4.46 12.95 -1.80
CA LYS A 46 5.34 12.51 -2.91
C LYS A 46 6.77 12.24 -2.43
N GLU A 47 7.24 13.06 -1.50
CA GLU A 47 8.56 12.99 -0.90
C GLU A 47 8.74 11.71 -0.04
N GLU A 48 7.62 11.13 0.42
CA GLU A 48 7.61 9.93 1.24
C GLU A 48 7.60 8.64 0.42
N LYS A 49 7.42 8.68 -0.92
CA LYS A 49 7.29 7.47 -1.75
C LYS A 49 8.42 6.47 -1.55
N ILE A 50 9.66 6.96 -1.53
CA ILE A 50 10.86 6.13 -1.30
C ILE A 50 10.80 5.51 0.10
N GLU A 51 10.42 6.29 1.12
CA GLU A 51 10.29 5.83 2.50
C GLU A 51 9.21 4.74 2.62
N VAL A 52 8.05 4.94 2.00
CA VAL A 52 6.94 3.97 2.00
C VAL A 52 7.38 2.65 1.39
N LYS A 53 8.04 2.67 0.22
CA LYS A 53 8.53 1.44 -0.44
C LYS A 53 9.63 0.76 0.39
N LYS A 54 10.55 1.53 0.98
CA LYS A 54 11.60 1.03 1.87
C LYS A 54 11.03 0.30 3.08
N GLU A 55 10.08 0.92 3.79
CA GLU A 55 9.48 0.29 4.96
C GLU A 55 8.61 -0.92 4.56
N PHE A 56 7.94 -0.87 3.41
CA PHE A 56 7.21 -2.02 2.87
C PHE A 56 8.15 -3.22 2.66
N LEU A 57 9.35 -3.02 2.09
CA LEU A 57 10.35 -4.08 1.97
C LEU A 57 10.77 -4.64 3.34
N ARG A 58 10.96 -3.78 4.35
CA ARG A 58 11.23 -4.24 5.73
C ARG A 58 10.07 -5.05 6.30
N MET A 59 8.83 -4.61 6.05
CA MET A 59 7.63 -5.31 6.50
C MET A 59 7.53 -6.70 5.88
N LEU A 60 7.85 -6.88 4.59
CA LEU A 60 7.88 -8.20 3.96
C LEU A 60 8.87 -9.15 4.66
N VAL A 61 10.05 -8.64 5.04
CA VAL A 61 11.04 -9.41 5.80
C VAL A 61 10.51 -9.79 7.19
N ARG A 62 9.81 -8.88 7.89
CA ARG A 62 9.22 -9.18 9.21
C ARG A 62 8.09 -10.21 9.14
N LEU A 63 7.25 -10.13 8.11
CA LEU A 63 6.08 -11.00 7.96
C LEU A 63 6.45 -12.46 7.66
N ASP A 64 7.63 -12.70 7.09
CA ASP A 64 8.20 -14.03 6.80
C ASP A 64 7.20 -14.99 6.12
N LEU A 65 6.53 -14.50 5.08
CA LEU A 65 5.53 -15.28 4.34
C LEU A 65 6.18 -16.21 3.32
N ASP A 66 5.39 -17.18 2.85
CA ASP A 66 5.80 -18.01 1.72
C ASP A 66 6.02 -17.17 0.44
N PRO A 67 6.84 -17.67 -0.51
CA PRO A 67 7.19 -16.92 -1.72
C PRO A 67 5.98 -16.47 -2.56
N ALA A 68 4.91 -17.26 -2.61
CA ALA A 68 3.74 -16.92 -3.43
C ALA A 68 2.97 -15.74 -2.81
N ARG A 69 2.82 -15.72 -1.48
CA ARG A 69 2.20 -14.57 -0.78
C ARG A 69 3.05 -13.32 -0.87
N ASN A 70 4.38 -13.43 -0.70
CA ASN A 70 5.27 -12.29 -0.88
C ASN A 70 5.18 -11.72 -2.30
N GLN A 71 5.22 -12.58 -3.33
CA GLN A 71 5.08 -12.14 -4.72
C GLN A 71 3.75 -11.41 -4.96
N LEU A 72 2.65 -11.93 -4.39
CA LEU A 72 1.34 -11.30 -4.51
C LEU A 72 1.32 -9.90 -3.89
N LEU A 73 1.84 -9.75 -2.66
CA LEU A 73 1.91 -8.46 -1.97
C LEU A 73 2.78 -7.46 -2.74
N THR A 74 3.95 -7.89 -3.19
CA THR A 74 4.88 -7.06 -3.98
C THR A 74 4.22 -6.59 -5.27
N THR A 75 3.60 -7.50 -6.03
CA THR A 75 2.93 -7.17 -7.29
C THR A 75 1.82 -6.14 -7.07
N PHE A 76 0.99 -6.33 -6.03
CA PHE A 76 -0.09 -5.39 -5.71
C PHE A 76 0.45 -4.02 -5.28
N PHE A 77 1.48 -4.00 -4.43
CA PHE A 77 2.10 -2.76 -3.97
C PHE A 77 2.70 -1.96 -5.14
N GLU A 78 3.50 -2.60 -5.99
CA GLU A 78 4.20 -1.98 -7.13
C GLU A 78 3.24 -1.47 -8.22
N THR A 79 2.06 -2.11 -8.36
CA THR A 79 1.02 -1.67 -9.30
C THR A 79 0.51 -0.25 -9.00
N TYR A 80 0.61 0.20 -7.74
CA TYR A 80 0.02 1.47 -7.29
C TYR A 80 1.03 2.47 -6.74
N LEU A 81 2.20 2.01 -6.30
CA LEU A 81 3.33 2.87 -5.95
C LEU A 81 4.51 2.51 -6.84
N THR A 82 4.67 3.28 -7.92
CA THR A 82 5.80 3.18 -8.85
C THR A 82 6.81 4.28 -8.53
N LEU A 83 8.08 3.91 -8.44
CA LEU A 83 9.20 4.84 -8.31
C LEU A 83 9.75 5.20 -9.70
N THR A 84 10.28 6.41 -9.87
CA THR A 84 11.11 6.74 -11.05
C THR A 84 12.45 6.02 -10.96
N ASP A 85 13.21 6.00 -12.05
CA ASP A 85 14.54 5.39 -12.05
C ASP A 85 15.48 6.05 -11.03
N GLU A 86 15.39 7.38 -10.84
CA GLU A 86 16.20 8.06 -9.81
C GLU A 86 15.73 7.74 -8.38
N GLU A 87 14.42 7.67 -8.16
CA GLU A 87 13.83 7.25 -6.87
C GLU A 87 14.24 5.81 -6.53
N GLU A 88 14.24 4.91 -7.51
CA GLU A 88 14.65 3.50 -7.36
C GLU A 88 16.15 3.38 -7.09
N TYR A 89 16.99 4.15 -7.79
CA TYR A 89 18.43 4.20 -7.49
C TYR A 89 18.68 4.66 -6.04
N THR A 90 17.98 5.70 -5.61
CA THR A 90 18.06 6.21 -4.23
C THR A 90 17.66 5.13 -3.22
N LEU A 91 16.55 4.43 -3.48
CA LEU A 91 16.09 3.33 -2.65
C LEU A 91 17.15 2.20 -2.55
N GLN A 92 17.75 1.83 -3.68
CA GLN A 92 18.78 0.79 -3.71
C GLN A 92 20.00 1.15 -2.87
N GLU A 93 20.46 2.40 -2.93
CA GLU A 93 21.56 2.89 -2.08
C GLU A 93 21.18 2.84 -0.59
N GLU A 94 19.96 3.23 -0.24
CA GLU A 94 19.46 3.15 1.14
C GLU A 94 19.36 1.71 1.64
N VAL A 95 18.86 0.78 0.82
CA VAL A 95 18.66 -0.63 1.20
C VAL A 95 19.98 -1.39 1.29
N LYS A 96 21.04 -1.00 0.57
CA LYS A 96 22.39 -1.61 0.74
C LYS A 96 22.88 -1.51 2.19
N THR A 97 22.48 -0.48 2.92
CA THR A 97 22.81 -0.33 4.34
C THR A 97 22.12 -1.36 5.25
N PHE A 98 21.05 -2.02 4.79
CA PHE A 98 20.31 -3.02 5.58
C PHE A 98 21.15 -4.25 5.93
N LYS A 99 22.16 -4.59 5.11
CA LYS A 99 23.02 -5.75 5.32
C LYS A 99 24.09 -5.57 6.41
N SER A 100 24.18 -4.38 7.02
CA SER A 100 25.27 -4.06 7.97
C SER A 100 24.87 -4.12 9.45
N ARG A 101 23.78 -4.81 9.81
CA ARG A 101 23.36 -5.02 11.20
C ARG A 101 22.93 -6.45 11.45
#